data_AF-A0A9R1CU52-F1
#
_entry.id   AF-A0A9R1CU52-F1
#
_cell.length_a   1.000
_cell.length_b   1.000
_cell.length_c   1.000
_cell.angle_alpha   90.00
_cell.angle_beta   90.00
_cell.angle_gamma   90.00
#
_symmetry.space_group_name_H-M   'P 1'
#
loop_
_entity.id
_entity.type
_entity.pdbx_description
1 polymer ?
#
loop_
_entity_poly.entity_id
_entity_poly.type
_entity_poly.pdbx_seq_one_letter_code
_entity_poly.pdbx_strand_id
1 'polypeptide(L)'
;MSRSAAKETAFEAAFDVVRDRSRLEHGIDLAPTQRGTVSTTSAAEQDDHTDDPSSEPTAPADSLLPYTKRLPKMLEYDGDRHALLCSECESRYDPTREGIERAIECCHDFESVDRDDIPVCGVNLKLSRDERIQSRCTDAQLRFLHAVYAAHQRRFDPELEYDLLTDSMIRLREYVGIEKPAVDELLEAGLLRKDCQYPHVLYTVTPEGRSEAKIRHREGVAHGDGVGDLSESSFHVAMVALGEQYLEETFLEDPDSAVVEVRPYHETEEGRLDLAGLDANGDVVVALEAERSNHDTLQAVPEDYDKMAAQEPDEAIWIVKNRDGAHDILEALNEPAEGKVRVEKTYSRSSPPQRFSIDTDGLTEIHMFTYLRDSKLG
;
A
#
# COMPACT_ATOMS: atom_id res chain seq x y z
N MET A 1 -24.79 41.02 20.72
CA MET A 1 -26.25 41.10 20.96
C MET A 1 -26.62 40.08 22.02
N SER A 2 -26.99 40.52 23.23
CA SER A 2 -27.36 39.63 24.35
C SER A 2 -28.74 39.00 24.08
N ARG A 3 -28.80 37.66 24.07
CA ARG A 3 -30.08 36.92 23.97
C ARG A 3 -30.80 37.03 25.33
N SER A 4 -32.10 37.29 25.33
CA SER A 4 -32.88 37.35 26.57
C SER A 4 -32.88 35.99 27.28
N ALA A 5 -32.78 35.95 28.61
CA ALA A 5 -32.75 34.73 29.41
C ALA A 5 -33.81 33.68 29.03
N ALA A 6 -35.03 34.10 28.67
CA ALA A 6 -36.09 33.20 28.21
C ALA A 6 -35.76 32.40 26.92
N LYS A 7 -34.92 32.94 26.02
CA LYS A 7 -34.47 32.27 24.80
C LYS A 7 -33.32 31.30 25.06
N GLU A 8 -32.54 31.55 26.10
CA GLU A 8 -31.43 30.68 26.52
C GLU A 8 -32.00 29.43 27.19
N THR A 9 -32.94 29.58 28.13
CA THR A 9 -33.64 28.46 28.76
C THR A 9 -34.42 27.60 27.75
N ALA A 10 -35.05 28.22 26.74
CA ALA A 10 -35.75 27.47 25.69
C ALA A 10 -34.79 26.70 24.78
N PHE A 11 -33.59 27.23 24.53
CA PHE A 11 -32.56 26.56 23.77
C PHE A 11 -31.94 25.39 24.54
N GLU A 12 -31.62 25.57 25.82
CA GLU A 12 -31.09 24.51 26.68
C GLU A 12 -32.07 23.34 26.81
N ALA A 13 -33.36 23.62 27.04
CA ALA A 13 -34.38 22.58 27.10
C ALA A 13 -34.53 21.81 25.78
N ALA A 14 -34.46 22.50 24.63
CA ALA A 14 -34.50 21.84 23.32
C ALA A 14 -33.22 21.02 23.05
N PHE A 15 -32.07 21.52 23.49
CA PHE A 15 -30.79 20.83 23.34
C PHE A 15 -30.73 19.56 24.18
N ASP A 16 -31.22 19.59 25.42
CA ASP A 16 -31.29 18.41 26.30
C ASP A 16 -32.19 17.32 25.69
N VAL A 17 -33.36 17.70 25.13
CA VAL A 17 -34.26 16.75 24.46
C VAL A 17 -33.59 16.07 23.27
N VAL A 18 -32.83 16.83 22.47
CA VAL A 18 -32.11 16.27 21.31
C VAL A 18 -30.96 15.38 21.77
N ARG A 19 -30.19 15.79 22.78
CA ARG A 19 -29.09 14.99 23.35
C ARG A 19 -29.61 13.67 23.89
N ASP A 20 -30.69 13.69 24.66
CA ASP A 20 -31.25 12.48 25.28
C ASP A 20 -31.79 11.51 24.22
N ARG A 21 -32.44 12.03 23.17
CA ARG A 21 -32.87 11.21 22.03
C ARG A 21 -31.69 10.59 21.28
N SER A 22 -30.66 11.38 20.96
CA SER A 22 -29.45 10.88 20.29
C SER A 22 -28.72 9.82 21.12
N ARG A 23 -28.71 9.95 22.45
CA ARG A 23 -28.12 8.97 23.36
C ARG A 23 -28.94 7.69 23.43
N LEU A 24 -30.26 7.78 23.53
CA LEU A 24 -31.15 6.62 23.69
C LEU A 24 -31.34 5.83 22.39
N GLU A 25 -31.45 6.52 21.25
CA GLU A 25 -31.76 5.87 19.96
C GLU A 25 -30.49 5.46 19.20
N HIS A 26 -29.37 6.16 19.41
CA HIS A 26 -28.16 5.98 18.61
C HIS A 26 -26.87 5.79 19.42
N GLY A 27 -26.94 5.84 20.76
CA GLY A 27 -25.77 5.63 21.63
C GLY A 27 -24.73 6.75 21.57
N ILE A 28 -25.07 7.92 21.01
CA ILE A 28 -24.15 9.05 20.82
C ILE A 28 -24.38 10.09 21.93
N ASP A 29 -23.34 10.45 22.67
CA ASP A 29 -23.39 11.49 23.70
C ASP A 29 -22.92 12.84 23.13
N LEU A 30 -23.80 13.84 23.09
CA LEU A 30 -23.51 15.18 22.58
C LEU A 30 -23.08 16.09 23.75
N ALA A 31 -21.78 16.22 23.97
CA ALA A 31 -21.24 17.17 24.94
C ALA A 31 -21.24 18.61 24.38
N PRO A 32 -21.77 19.62 25.10
CA PRO A 32 -21.66 21.00 24.67
C PRO A 32 -20.21 21.49 24.79
N THR A 33 -19.64 21.97 23.69
CA THR A 33 -18.36 22.68 23.68
C THR A 33 -18.53 24.04 24.37
N GLN A 34 -18.04 24.17 25.60
CA GLN A 34 -17.97 25.46 26.28
C GLN A 34 -16.94 26.36 25.58
N ARG A 35 -17.41 27.45 24.96
CA ARG A 35 -16.54 28.58 24.58
C ARG A 35 -16.04 29.25 25.85
N GLY A 36 -14.72 29.32 26.01
CA GLY A 36 -14.04 29.80 27.19
C GLY A 36 -14.41 31.23 27.62
N THR A 37 -14.69 31.39 28.90
CA THR A 37 -14.65 32.69 29.58
C THR A 37 -13.19 33.05 29.86
N VAL A 38 -12.73 34.12 29.20
CA VAL A 38 -11.44 34.76 29.42
C VAL A 38 -11.40 35.30 30.86
N SER A 39 -10.51 34.76 31.69
CA SER A 39 -10.16 35.34 32.98
C SER A 39 -8.91 36.20 32.78
N THR A 40 -9.10 37.52 32.80
CA THR A 40 -8.02 38.50 32.73
C THR A 40 -7.25 38.53 34.04
N THR A 41 -6.02 38.01 34.03
CA THR A 41 -4.98 38.39 34.99
C THR A 41 -3.76 38.88 34.24
N SER A 42 -3.48 40.18 34.42
CA SER A 42 -2.32 40.89 33.91
C SER A 42 -1.02 40.35 34.51
N ALA A 43 -0.03 40.06 33.66
CA ALA A 43 1.38 40.04 34.06
C ALA A 43 2.27 40.33 32.84
N ALA A 44 2.94 41.48 32.93
CA ALA A 44 4.23 41.90 32.39
C ALA A 44 4.70 41.41 31.01
N GLU A 45 4.98 42.39 30.15
CA GLU A 45 5.89 42.31 29.01
C GLU A 45 7.25 41.71 29.43
N GLN A 46 7.62 40.60 28.79
CA GLN A 46 9.01 40.22 28.61
C GLN A 46 9.15 39.57 27.23
N ASP A 47 9.72 40.38 26.36
CA ASP A 47 10.28 40.06 25.06
C ASP A 47 11.52 39.19 25.29
N ASP A 48 11.43 37.90 24.97
CA ASP A 48 12.60 37.03 24.85
C ASP A 48 12.33 35.98 23.76
N HIS A 49 12.75 36.33 22.54
CA HIS A 49 12.94 35.39 21.44
C HIS A 49 13.99 34.36 21.87
N THR A 50 13.51 33.20 22.30
CA THR A 50 14.30 31.98 22.39
C THR A 50 13.69 30.97 21.43
N ASP A 51 14.37 30.76 20.30
CA ASP A 51 14.10 29.64 19.39
C ASP A 51 14.32 28.34 20.19
N ASP A 52 13.22 27.73 20.62
CA ASP A 52 13.20 26.38 21.17
C ASP A 52 13.18 25.38 20.00
N PRO A 53 14.22 24.55 19.82
CA PRO A 53 14.30 23.60 18.70
C PRO A 53 13.38 22.38 18.86
N SER A 54 12.43 22.39 19.81
CA SER A 54 11.62 21.23 20.18
C SER A 54 10.10 21.39 20.00
N SER A 55 9.66 22.38 19.21
CA SER A 55 8.24 22.48 18.83
C SER A 55 7.89 21.35 17.86
N GLU A 56 7.27 20.26 18.34
CA GLU A 56 6.65 19.25 17.47
C GLU A 56 5.72 19.96 16.48
N PRO A 57 5.75 19.61 15.18
CA PRO A 57 4.84 20.21 14.21
C PRO A 57 3.39 20.03 14.70
N THR A 58 2.61 21.11 14.63
CA THR A 58 1.18 21.15 15.00
C THR A 58 0.30 20.27 14.11
N ALA A 59 0.88 19.69 13.05
CA ALA A 59 0.22 18.80 12.13
C ALA A 59 -0.26 17.50 12.81
N PRO A 60 -1.36 16.91 12.31
CA PRO A 60 -1.79 15.57 12.70
C PRO A 60 -0.67 14.54 12.55
N ALA A 61 -0.64 13.56 13.46
CA ALA A 61 0.33 12.46 13.48
C ALA A 61 0.35 11.65 12.17
N ASP A 62 -0.78 11.59 11.48
CA ASP A 62 -0.96 10.89 10.21
C ASP A 62 -0.52 11.70 8.99
N SER A 63 -0.15 12.97 9.13
CA SER A 63 0.37 13.76 8.01
C SER A 63 1.86 13.51 7.76
N LEU A 64 2.22 13.37 6.49
CA LEU A 64 3.61 13.25 6.03
C LEU A 64 4.20 14.57 5.50
N LEU A 65 3.35 15.55 5.17
CA LEU A 65 3.78 16.85 4.62
C LEU A 65 4.78 17.64 5.50
N PRO A 66 4.75 17.59 6.85
CA PRO A 66 5.80 18.22 7.66
C PRO A 66 7.20 17.62 7.46
N TYR A 67 7.27 16.38 6.98
CA TYR A 67 8.49 15.57 6.97
C TYR A 67 9.00 15.28 5.57
N THR A 68 8.15 15.49 4.55
CA THR A 68 8.50 15.19 3.17
C THR A 68 9.64 16.09 2.69
N LYS A 69 10.62 15.48 2.04
CA LYS A 69 11.68 16.18 1.30
C LYS A 69 11.26 16.52 -0.14
N ARG A 70 10.03 16.14 -0.53
CA ARG A 70 9.48 16.32 -1.86
C ARG A 70 8.15 17.05 -1.80
N LEU A 71 8.08 18.13 -2.56
CA LEU A 71 6.86 18.88 -2.81
C LEU A 71 7.07 19.62 -4.15
N PRO A 72 6.04 19.73 -5.01
CA PRO A 72 6.16 20.49 -6.25
C PRO A 72 6.59 21.93 -5.95
N LYS A 73 7.53 22.48 -6.73
CA LYS A 73 8.17 23.78 -6.43
C LYS A 73 7.22 24.97 -6.39
N MET A 74 6.06 24.84 -7.02
CA MET A 74 4.98 25.82 -7.01
C MET A 74 4.11 25.77 -5.76
N LEU A 75 4.37 24.81 -4.87
CA LEU A 75 3.66 24.64 -3.61
C LEU A 75 4.59 24.87 -2.42
N GLU A 76 4.01 25.43 -1.36
CA GLU A 76 4.61 25.52 -0.04
C GLU A 76 3.72 24.86 0.99
N TYR A 77 4.32 24.28 2.03
CA TYR A 77 3.59 23.73 3.15
C TYR A 77 3.62 24.68 4.34
N ASP A 78 2.44 25.14 4.77
CA ASP A 78 2.25 25.95 5.97
C ASP A 78 2.03 25.02 7.18
N GLY A 79 3.10 24.80 7.95
CA GLY A 79 3.07 23.94 9.14
C GLY A 79 2.15 24.45 10.25
N ASP A 80 2.06 25.77 10.44
CA ASP A 80 1.25 26.37 11.51
C ASP A 80 -0.24 26.14 11.27
N ARG A 81 -0.65 26.21 10.00
CA ARG A 81 -2.05 26.06 9.59
C ARG A 81 -2.39 24.67 9.09
N HIS A 82 -1.38 23.82 8.95
CA HIS A 82 -1.51 22.51 8.33
C HIS A 82 -2.20 22.60 6.96
N ALA A 83 -1.62 23.39 6.04
CA ALA A 83 -2.23 23.68 4.74
C ALA A 83 -1.19 23.73 3.61
N LEU A 84 -1.62 23.46 2.38
CA LEU A 84 -0.84 23.69 1.17
C LEU A 84 -1.10 25.11 0.65
N LEU A 85 -0.04 25.79 0.21
CA LEU A 85 -0.10 27.12 -0.37
C LEU A 85 0.38 27.05 -1.82
N CYS A 86 -0.32 27.75 -2.72
CA CYS A 86 0.23 28.07 -4.03
C CYS A 86 1.27 29.20 -3.86
N SER A 87 2.51 28.98 -4.30
CA SER A 87 3.61 29.96 -4.17
C SER A 87 3.39 31.24 -4.99
N GLU A 88 2.49 31.23 -5.98
CA GLU A 88 2.23 32.42 -6.83
C GLU A 88 1.16 33.35 -6.24
N CYS A 89 0.06 32.82 -5.71
CA CYS A 89 -1.07 33.62 -5.24
C CYS A 89 -1.40 33.45 -3.75
N GLU A 90 -0.64 32.61 -3.03
CA GLU A 90 -0.79 32.32 -1.60
C GLU A 90 -2.16 31.72 -1.20
N SER A 91 -2.95 31.26 -2.19
CA SER A 91 -4.21 30.55 -1.95
C SER A 91 -3.96 29.25 -1.19
N ARG A 92 -4.89 28.91 -0.29
CA ARG A 92 -4.75 27.78 0.64
C ARG A 92 -5.60 26.60 0.22
N TYR A 93 -5.03 25.42 0.38
CA TYR A 93 -5.62 24.14 0.02
C TYR A 93 -5.43 23.12 1.15
N ASP A 94 -6.31 22.13 1.17
CA ASP A 94 -6.27 21.07 2.17
C ASP A 94 -4.98 20.23 2.01
N PRO A 95 -4.39 19.71 3.10
CA PRO A 95 -3.14 18.94 3.09
C PRO A 95 -3.37 17.48 2.65
N THR A 96 -4.01 17.29 1.50
CA THR A 96 -4.41 16.00 0.92
C THR A 96 -3.95 15.89 -0.53
N ARG A 97 -4.04 14.67 -1.12
CA ARG A 97 -3.77 14.44 -2.55
C ARG A 97 -4.58 15.37 -3.45
N GLU A 98 -5.91 15.41 -3.26
CA GLU A 98 -6.80 16.32 -3.98
C GLU A 98 -6.45 17.79 -3.75
N GLY A 99 -5.94 18.11 -2.55
CA GLY A 99 -5.44 19.43 -2.24
C GLY A 99 -4.17 19.80 -3.00
N ILE A 100 -3.24 18.86 -3.21
CA ILE A 100 -2.06 19.05 -4.07
C ILE A 100 -2.50 19.34 -5.50
N GLU A 101 -3.37 18.50 -6.08
CA GLU A 101 -3.89 18.68 -7.43
C GLU A 101 -4.49 20.08 -7.60
N ARG A 102 -5.41 20.47 -6.72
CA ARG A 102 -6.06 21.79 -6.75
C ARG A 102 -5.07 22.94 -6.52
N ALA A 103 -4.05 22.74 -5.70
CA ALA A 103 -3.05 23.78 -5.43
C ALA A 103 -2.15 24.01 -6.65
N ILE A 104 -1.80 22.95 -7.39
CA ILE A 104 -1.06 23.05 -8.64
C ILE A 104 -1.91 23.78 -9.69
N GLU A 105 -3.14 23.30 -9.93
CA GLU A 105 -4.06 23.87 -10.92
C GLU A 105 -4.49 25.31 -10.64
N CYS A 106 -4.20 25.84 -9.44
CA CYS A 106 -4.53 27.21 -9.07
C CYS A 106 -3.89 28.24 -10.00
N CYS A 107 -2.60 28.08 -10.30
CA CYS A 107 -1.81 29.01 -11.13
C CYS A 107 -0.88 28.26 -12.12
N HIS A 108 -0.85 26.93 -12.07
CA HIS A 108 0.07 26.11 -12.85
C HIS A 108 -0.67 24.97 -13.55
N ASP A 109 0.03 24.31 -14.45
CA ASP A 109 -0.49 23.18 -15.21
C ASP A 109 -0.04 21.88 -14.55
N PHE A 110 -0.99 20.98 -14.28
CA PHE A 110 -0.70 19.71 -13.63
C PHE A 110 0.19 18.81 -14.48
N GLU A 111 0.00 18.82 -15.80
CA GLU A 111 0.82 18.05 -16.75
C GLU A 111 2.30 18.48 -16.77
N SER A 112 2.61 19.65 -16.23
CA SER A 112 3.97 20.17 -16.14
C SER A 112 4.75 19.73 -14.89
N VAL A 113 4.07 19.05 -13.96
CA VAL A 113 4.66 18.57 -12.70
C VAL A 113 5.21 17.17 -12.88
N ASP A 114 6.46 16.96 -12.46
CA ASP A 114 7.03 15.61 -12.39
C ASP A 114 6.30 14.83 -11.28
N ARG A 115 5.77 13.64 -11.62
CA ARG A 115 5.12 12.74 -10.64
C ARG A 115 6.04 12.49 -9.45
N ASP A 116 7.34 12.43 -9.68
CA ASP A 116 8.35 12.21 -8.64
C ASP A 116 8.39 13.33 -7.59
N ASP A 117 7.86 14.51 -7.88
CA ASP A 117 7.75 15.63 -6.94
C ASP A 117 6.44 15.62 -6.14
N ILE A 118 5.48 14.75 -6.46
CA ILE A 118 4.22 14.58 -5.74
C ILE A 118 4.41 13.57 -4.59
N PRO A 119 4.32 13.99 -3.31
CA PRO A 119 4.47 13.08 -2.18
C PRO A 119 3.15 12.39 -1.81
N VAL A 120 3.26 11.24 -1.15
CA VAL A 120 2.15 10.72 -0.34
C VAL A 120 1.87 11.67 0.82
N CYS A 121 0.62 12.11 0.96
CA CYS A 121 0.28 13.18 1.92
C CYS A 121 0.11 12.69 3.37
N GLY A 122 -0.29 11.43 3.54
CA GLY A 122 -0.65 10.89 4.85
C GLY A 122 -0.67 9.37 4.93
N VAL A 123 -0.73 8.85 6.15
CA VAL A 123 -0.78 7.41 6.46
C VAL A 123 -1.79 7.13 7.57
N ASN A 124 -2.17 5.87 7.81
CA ASN A 124 -3.14 5.53 8.86
C ASN A 124 -2.52 5.42 10.27
N LEU A 125 -1.70 6.39 10.69
CA LEU A 125 -1.06 6.37 12.01
C LEU A 125 -2.06 6.76 13.11
N LYS A 126 -2.68 5.76 13.74
CA LYS A 126 -3.72 5.96 14.78
C LYS A 126 -3.21 5.80 16.22
N LEU A 127 -1.90 5.66 16.44
CA LEU A 127 -1.34 5.68 17.78
C LEU A 127 -1.53 7.08 18.39
N SER A 128 -2.02 7.11 19.63
CA SER A 128 -2.05 8.32 20.44
C SER A 128 -0.63 8.79 20.78
N ARG A 129 -0.51 10.05 21.22
CA ARG A 129 0.78 10.61 21.66
C ARG A 129 1.45 9.76 22.74
N ASP A 130 0.69 9.33 23.74
CA ASP A 130 1.21 8.52 24.84
C ASP A 130 1.70 7.14 24.35
N GLU A 131 0.96 6.51 23.43
CA GLU A 131 1.37 5.24 22.82
C GLU A 131 2.65 5.39 21.99
N ARG A 132 2.82 6.50 21.28
CA ARG A 132 4.06 6.80 20.53
C ARG A 132 5.26 7.04 21.45
N ILE A 133 5.06 7.75 22.57
CA ILE A 133 6.12 7.98 23.57
C ILE A 133 6.57 6.66 24.21
N GLN A 134 5.66 5.70 24.37
CA GLN A 134 5.94 4.39 24.98
C GLN A 134 6.47 3.34 23.98
N SER A 135 6.36 3.62 22.68
CA SER A 135 6.82 2.73 21.61
C SER A 135 8.35 2.57 21.63
N ARG A 136 8.85 1.38 21.27
CA ARG A 136 10.30 1.20 21.03
C ARG A 136 10.76 1.80 19.70
N CYS A 137 9.81 2.06 18.80
CA CYS A 137 10.06 2.75 17.54
C CYS A 137 9.88 4.26 17.71
N THR A 138 10.74 5.02 17.05
CA THR A 138 10.59 6.46 16.88
C THR A 138 9.37 6.80 16.00
N ASP A 139 8.89 8.04 16.08
CA ASP A 139 7.80 8.53 15.23
C ASP A 139 8.07 8.37 13.73
N ALA A 140 9.31 8.59 13.28
CA ALA A 140 9.70 8.39 11.88
C ALA A 140 9.65 6.91 11.48
N GLN A 141 10.08 6.01 12.37
CA GLN A 141 9.97 4.55 12.19
C GLN A 141 8.50 4.12 12.12
N LEU A 142 7.65 4.63 13.01
CA LEU A 142 6.21 4.34 12.98
C LEU A 142 5.57 4.82 11.68
N ARG A 143 5.83 6.06 11.24
CA ARG A 143 5.36 6.56 9.93
C ARG A 143 5.85 5.68 8.78
N PHE A 144 7.11 5.27 8.80
CA PHE A 144 7.68 4.40 7.76
C PHE A 144 7.01 3.02 7.71
N LEU A 145 6.77 2.38 8.85
CA LEU A 145 6.04 1.10 8.91
C LEU A 145 4.62 1.26 8.34
N HIS A 146 3.91 2.34 8.68
CA HIS A 146 2.59 2.61 8.12
C HIS A 146 2.62 2.91 6.61
N ALA A 147 3.62 3.65 6.12
CA ALA A 147 3.79 3.94 4.70
C ALA A 147 4.09 2.67 3.89
N VAL A 148 5.01 1.84 4.37
CA VAL A 148 5.32 0.53 3.74
C VAL A 148 4.08 -0.35 3.72
N TYR A 149 3.32 -0.41 4.82
CA TYR A 149 2.09 -1.19 4.86
C TYR A 149 1.00 -0.63 3.93
N ALA A 150 0.85 0.68 3.82
CA ALA A 150 -0.10 1.30 2.90
C ALA A 150 0.26 1.03 1.43
N ALA A 151 1.54 1.11 1.07
CA ALA A 151 2.06 0.75 -0.25
C ALA A 151 1.86 -0.73 -0.56
N HIS A 152 2.16 -1.62 0.40
CA HIS A 152 1.87 -3.05 0.29
C HIS A 152 0.39 -3.33 0.04
N GLN A 153 -0.51 -2.61 0.71
CA GLN A 153 -1.96 -2.73 0.49
C GLN A 153 -2.47 -1.93 -0.73
N ARG A 154 -1.59 -1.43 -1.61
CA ARG A 154 -1.93 -0.63 -2.81
C ARG A 154 -2.87 0.54 -2.52
N ARG A 155 -2.67 1.25 -1.40
CA ARG A 155 -3.56 2.35 -0.96
C ARG A 155 -3.20 3.73 -1.52
N PHE A 156 -2.04 3.84 -2.14
CA PHE A 156 -1.61 5.07 -2.80
C PHE A 156 -2.06 5.03 -4.25
N ASP A 157 -2.30 6.21 -4.81
CA ASP A 157 -2.61 6.38 -6.22
C ASP A 157 -1.33 6.08 -7.05
N PRO A 158 -1.32 5.05 -7.91
CA PRO A 158 -0.13 4.70 -8.68
C PRO A 158 0.17 5.69 -9.81
N GLU A 159 -0.84 6.43 -10.30
CA GLU A 159 -0.65 7.41 -11.37
C GLU A 159 -0.05 8.70 -10.83
N LEU A 160 -0.36 9.05 -9.58
CA LEU A 160 -0.02 10.36 -9.00
C LEU A 160 0.97 10.30 -7.83
N GLU A 161 0.86 9.32 -6.93
CA GLU A 161 1.62 9.27 -5.68
C GLU A 161 2.74 8.22 -5.72
N TYR A 162 2.40 6.95 -5.50
CA TYR A 162 3.37 5.87 -5.34
C TYR A 162 2.84 4.60 -6.01
N ASP A 163 3.62 4.11 -6.97
CA ASP A 163 3.34 2.86 -7.65
C ASP A 163 4.25 1.72 -7.13
N LEU A 164 3.64 0.65 -6.64
CA LEU A 164 4.36 -0.53 -6.16
C LEU A 164 5.19 -1.22 -7.27
N LEU A 165 4.78 -1.11 -8.53
CA LEU A 165 5.41 -1.79 -9.67
C LEU A 165 6.67 -1.09 -10.18
N THR A 166 6.73 0.24 -10.06
CA THR A 166 7.88 1.04 -10.54
C THR A 166 8.69 1.67 -9.42
N ASP A 167 8.06 2.06 -8.31
CA ASP A 167 8.68 2.94 -7.34
C ASP A 167 9.38 2.20 -6.21
N SER A 168 10.65 2.50 -6.03
CA SER A 168 11.41 2.03 -4.89
C SER A 168 10.84 2.58 -3.59
N MET A 169 10.64 1.74 -2.57
CA MET A 169 10.27 2.17 -1.21
C MET A 169 11.35 3.02 -0.53
N ILE A 170 12.49 3.23 -1.18
CA ILE A 170 13.41 4.32 -0.83
C ILE A 170 12.70 5.68 -0.89
N ARG A 171 11.78 5.90 -1.84
CA ARG A 171 10.96 7.11 -1.94
C ARG A 171 10.13 7.36 -0.70
N LEU A 172 9.51 6.31 -0.15
CA LEU A 172 8.73 6.41 1.08
C LEU A 172 9.57 6.96 2.25
N ARG A 173 10.89 6.73 2.26
CA ARG A 173 11.78 7.31 3.29
C ARG A 173 11.85 8.83 3.20
N GLU A 174 11.83 9.36 1.98
CA GLU A 174 11.88 10.80 1.68
C GLU A 174 10.59 11.50 2.11
N TYR A 175 9.45 10.81 2.03
CA TYR A 175 8.15 11.35 2.45
C TYR A 175 7.96 11.35 3.97
N VAL A 176 8.43 10.31 4.67
CA VAL A 176 8.22 10.18 6.13
C VAL A 176 9.33 10.81 6.98
N GLY A 177 10.42 11.25 6.34
CA GLY A 177 11.58 11.86 6.99
C GLY A 177 12.43 10.87 7.79
N ILE A 178 12.54 9.60 7.36
CA ILE A 178 13.36 8.58 8.04
C ILE A 178 14.73 8.42 7.37
N GLU A 179 15.78 8.42 8.18
CA GLU A 179 17.14 8.18 7.71
C GLU A 179 17.47 6.69 7.63
N LYS A 180 18.45 6.34 6.79
CA LYS A 180 18.81 4.93 6.52
C LYS A 180 19.15 4.14 7.80
N PRO A 181 19.94 4.65 8.77
CA PRO A 181 20.26 3.89 9.98
C PRO A 181 19.01 3.47 10.77
N ALA A 182 18.00 4.34 10.85
CA ALA A 182 16.74 4.02 11.53
C ALA A 182 15.91 2.96 10.78
N VAL A 183 16.07 2.83 9.45
CA VAL A 183 15.51 1.72 8.67
C VAL A 183 16.28 0.42 8.94
N ASP A 184 17.61 0.49 9.02
CA ASP A 184 18.46 -0.67 9.32
C ASP A 184 18.12 -1.23 10.71
N GLU A 185 17.85 -0.38 11.71
CA GLU A 185 17.35 -0.78 13.03
C GLU A 185 16.02 -1.56 12.96
N LEU A 186 15.08 -1.16 12.07
CA LEU A 186 13.81 -1.89 11.88
C LEU A 186 14.02 -3.28 11.27
N LEU A 187 15.00 -3.41 10.37
CA LEU A 187 15.39 -4.69 9.78
C LEU A 187 16.05 -5.60 10.82
N GLU A 188 16.99 -5.06 11.61
CA GLU A 188 17.68 -5.78 12.68
C GLU A 188 16.72 -6.23 13.80
N ALA A 189 15.74 -5.39 14.14
CA ALA A 189 14.70 -5.71 15.11
C ALA A 189 13.63 -6.68 14.59
N GLY A 190 13.70 -7.11 13.32
CA GLY A 190 12.73 -8.03 12.73
C GLY A 190 11.35 -7.44 12.49
N LEU A 191 11.19 -6.11 12.56
CA LEU A 191 9.92 -5.39 12.34
C LEU A 191 9.66 -5.15 10.84
N LEU A 192 10.73 -5.16 10.06
CA LEU A 192 10.70 -4.96 8.62
C LEU A 192 11.53 -6.06 7.95
N ARG A 193 11.11 -6.48 6.75
CA ARG A 193 11.86 -7.37 5.87
C ARG A 193 12.15 -6.66 4.56
N LYS A 194 13.29 -6.95 3.94
CA LYS A 194 13.62 -6.51 2.58
C LYS A 194 13.41 -7.70 1.63
N ASP A 195 12.36 -7.66 0.82
CA ASP A 195 11.97 -8.77 -0.06
C ASP A 195 12.51 -8.61 -1.48
N CYS A 196 12.66 -7.36 -1.91
CA CYS A 196 13.21 -7.03 -3.20
C CYS A 196 14.28 -5.95 -3.09
N GLN A 197 15.31 -6.09 -3.93
CA GLN A 197 16.33 -5.06 -4.14
C GLN A 197 16.43 -4.66 -5.61
N TYR A 198 16.11 -5.58 -6.53
CA TYR A 198 16.10 -5.36 -7.97
C TYR A 198 14.80 -5.97 -8.54
N PRO A 199 14.04 -5.24 -9.37
CA PRO A 199 14.40 -3.97 -10.04
C PRO A 199 14.42 -2.74 -9.11
N HIS A 200 13.67 -2.76 -8.03
CA HIS A 200 13.64 -1.70 -7.01
C HIS A 200 13.50 -2.29 -5.60
N VAL A 201 13.72 -1.45 -4.59
CA VAL A 201 13.66 -1.89 -3.19
C VAL A 201 12.22 -1.98 -2.74
N LEU A 202 11.80 -3.15 -2.27
CA LEU A 202 10.53 -3.36 -1.60
C LEU A 202 10.77 -3.94 -0.20
N TYR A 203 10.05 -3.39 0.76
CA TYR A 203 10.01 -3.84 2.13
C TYR A 203 8.63 -4.41 2.45
N THR A 204 8.56 -5.31 3.42
CA THR A 204 7.32 -5.81 4.01
C THR A 204 7.35 -5.62 5.52
N VAL A 205 6.27 -5.10 6.08
CA VAL A 205 6.10 -5.02 7.54
C VAL A 205 5.78 -6.40 8.07
N THR A 206 6.63 -6.92 8.95
CA THR A 206 6.44 -8.25 9.54
C THR A 206 5.24 -8.26 10.50
N PRO A 207 4.71 -9.43 10.89
CA PRO A 207 3.68 -9.51 11.92
C PRO A 207 4.08 -8.79 13.22
N GLU A 208 5.35 -8.89 13.62
CA GLU A 208 5.88 -8.18 14.78
C GLU A 208 5.87 -6.65 14.56
N GLY A 209 6.31 -6.19 13.38
CA GLY A 209 6.27 -4.77 13.02
C GLY A 209 4.86 -4.19 13.00
N ARG A 210 3.87 -4.95 12.53
CA ARG A 210 2.46 -4.54 12.55
C ARG A 210 1.92 -4.43 13.97
N SER A 211 2.26 -5.40 14.83
CA SER A 211 1.88 -5.37 16.25
C SER A 211 2.49 -4.14 16.96
N GLU A 212 3.77 -3.86 16.70
CA GLU A 212 4.46 -2.69 17.23
C GLU A 212 3.80 -1.38 16.76
N ALA A 213 3.58 -1.25 15.45
CA ALA A 213 2.96 -0.09 14.83
C ALA A 213 1.43 -0.04 14.99
N LYS A 214 0.81 -0.92 15.81
CA LYS A 214 -0.64 -1.01 16.03
C LYS A 214 -1.47 -1.01 14.73
N ILE A 215 -0.93 -1.60 13.67
CA ILE A 215 -1.62 -1.73 12.39
C ILE A 215 -2.69 -2.82 12.58
N ARG A 216 -3.95 -2.39 12.73
CA ARG A 216 -5.07 -3.32 12.94
C ARG A 216 -5.50 -3.96 11.63
N HIS A 217 -5.74 -5.27 11.69
CA HIS A 217 -6.48 -6.00 10.67
C HIS A 217 -7.98 -5.85 10.95
N ARG A 218 -8.77 -5.50 9.93
CA ARG A 218 -10.22 -5.69 9.97
C ARG A 218 -10.51 -6.94 9.14
N GLU A 219 -11.03 -7.96 9.80
CA GLU A 219 -11.51 -9.21 9.19
C GLU A 219 -12.51 -8.86 8.06
N GLY A 220 -12.33 -9.46 6.87
CA GLY A 220 -13.13 -9.16 5.67
C GLY A 220 -12.79 -7.87 4.91
N VAL A 221 -11.76 -7.12 5.34
CA VAL A 221 -11.20 -5.96 4.59
C VAL A 221 -9.70 -6.16 4.30
N ALA A 222 -9.06 -7.13 4.97
CA ALA A 222 -7.62 -7.36 4.88
C ALA A 222 -7.22 -8.83 4.61
N HIS A 223 -8.20 -9.71 4.35
CA HIS A 223 -8.02 -11.10 3.88
C HIS A 223 -9.40 -11.65 3.47
N GLY A 224 -9.48 -12.37 2.36
CA GLY A 224 -10.72 -12.92 1.77
C GLY A 224 -10.60 -13.07 0.24
N ASP A 225 -11.66 -13.56 -0.42
CA ASP A 225 -11.74 -13.64 -1.89
C ASP A 225 -11.40 -12.28 -2.52
N GLY A 226 -10.41 -12.25 -3.42
CA GLY A 226 -9.88 -11.01 -4.01
C GLY A 226 -8.84 -10.24 -3.18
N VAL A 227 -8.44 -10.71 -1.99
CA VAL A 227 -7.47 -10.03 -1.10
C VAL A 227 -6.43 -11.02 -0.56
N GLY A 228 -5.16 -10.74 -0.87
CA GLY A 228 -4.01 -11.55 -0.46
C GLY A 228 -3.79 -11.68 1.06
N ASP A 229 -2.86 -12.55 1.43
CA ASP A 229 -2.62 -12.89 2.84
C ASP A 229 -1.83 -11.83 3.59
N LEU A 230 -2.11 -11.68 4.88
CA LEU A 230 -1.41 -10.73 5.75
C LEU A 230 0.09 -11.02 5.94
N SER A 231 0.55 -12.22 5.60
CA SER A 231 1.96 -12.63 5.62
C SER A 231 2.63 -12.57 4.27
N GLU A 232 1.91 -12.12 3.25
CA GLU A 232 2.43 -11.91 1.91
C GLU A 232 3.56 -10.89 1.91
N SER A 233 4.54 -11.07 1.02
CA SER A 233 5.57 -10.07 0.83
C SER A 233 5.12 -9.04 -0.21
N SER A 234 5.51 -7.78 -0.05
CA SER A 234 5.25 -6.71 -1.02
C SER A 234 5.74 -7.04 -2.43
N PHE A 235 6.76 -7.91 -2.57
CA PHE A 235 7.20 -8.35 -3.88
C PHE A 235 6.24 -9.37 -4.53
N HIS A 236 5.57 -10.23 -3.74
CA HIS A 236 4.52 -11.10 -4.27
C HIS A 236 3.31 -10.27 -4.68
N VAL A 237 2.87 -9.31 -3.85
CA VAL A 237 1.80 -8.36 -4.22
C VAL A 237 2.13 -7.65 -5.53
N ALA A 238 3.39 -7.21 -5.70
CA ALA A 238 3.83 -6.58 -6.95
C ALA A 238 3.76 -7.55 -8.15
N MET A 239 4.16 -8.82 -7.98
CA MET A 239 4.05 -9.82 -9.05
C MET A 239 2.60 -10.13 -9.40
N VAL A 240 1.70 -10.25 -8.41
CA VAL A 240 0.26 -10.46 -8.64
C VAL A 240 -0.36 -9.26 -9.35
N ALA A 241 -0.09 -8.04 -8.89
CA ALA A 241 -0.59 -6.82 -9.53
C ALA A 241 -0.06 -6.65 -10.98
N LEU A 242 1.18 -7.07 -11.24
CA LEU A 242 1.72 -7.09 -12.60
C LEU A 242 1.05 -8.18 -13.46
N GLY A 243 0.77 -9.35 -12.88
CA GLY A 243 0.02 -10.42 -13.53
C GLY A 243 -1.40 -9.98 -13.88
N GLU A 244 -2.05 -9.21 -13.01
CA GLU A 244 -3.39 -8.65 -13.21
C GLU A 244 -3.41 -7.78 -14.48
N GLN A 245 -2.50 -6.78 -14.56
CA GLN A 245 -2.34 -5.95 -15.77
C GLN A 245 -2.05 -6.79 -17.03
N TYR A 246 -1.19 -7.80 -16.90
CA TYR A 246 -0.85 -8.66 -18.03
C TYR A 246 -2.03 -9.49 -18.53
N LEU A 247 -2.83 -10.07 -17.63
CA LEU A 247 -4.01 -10.84 -18.02
C LEU A 247 -5.10 -9.94 -18.61
N GLU A 248 -5.28 -8.74 -18.07
CA GLU A 248 -6.19 -7.75 -18.63
C GLU A 248 -5.81 -7.40 -20.07
N GLU A 249 -4.58 -6.94 -20.30
CA GLU A 249 -4.13 -6.51 -21.64
C GLU A 249 -4.04 -7.65 -22.66
N THR A 250 -3.64 -8.85 -22.22
CA THR A 250 -3.35 -9.97 -23.15
C THR A 250 -4.58 -10.82 -23.43
N PHE A 251 -5.44 -11.03 -22.44
CA PHE A 251 -6.56 -11.97 -22.54
C PHE A 251 -7.92 -11.30 -22.39
N LEU A 252 -8.10 -10.31 -21.53
CA LEU A 252 -9.41 -9.67 -21.36
C LEU A 252 -9.73 -8.69 -22.49
N GLU A 253 -8.73 -7.96 -22.96
CA GLU A 253 -8.87 -7.00 -24.08
C GLU A 253 -8.84 -7.67 -25.46
N ASP A 254 -8.39 -8.92 -25.55
CA ASP A 254 -8.39 -9.69 -26.81
C ASP A 254 -9.80 -10.21 -27.13
N PRO A 255 -10.45 -9.76 -28.21
CA PRO A 255 -11.79 -10.22 -28.58
C PRO A 255 -11.86 -11.70 -28.97
N ASP A 256 -10.72 -12.34 -29.26
CA ASP A 256 -10.65 -13.77 -29.59
C ASP A 256 -10.42 -14.67 -28.36
N SER A 257 -10.14 -14.08 -27.20
CA SER A 257 -9.96 -14.79 -25.93
C SER A 257 -11.31 -15.11 -25.26
N ALA A 258 -11.32 -16.21 -24.48
CA ALA A 258 -12.49 -16.61 -23.71
C ALA A 258 -12.64 -15.86 -22.37
N VAL A 259 -11.59 -15.16 -21.92
CA VAL A 259 -11.57 -14.45 -20.63
C VAL A 259 -12.52 -13.25 -20.65
N VAL A 260 -13.37 -13.15 -19.64
CA VAL A 260 -14.29 -12.02 -19.43
C VAL A 260 -14.08 -11.32 -18.09
N GLU A 261 -13.34 -11.93 -17.18
CA GLU A 261 -13.01 -11.38 -15.87
C GLU A 261 -11.61 -11.85 -15.45
N VAL A 262 -10.80 -10.93 -14.91
CA VAL A 262 -9.53 -11.25 -14.25
C VAL A 262 -9.76 -11.10 -12.75
N ARG A 263 -9.42 -12.13 -11.97
CA ARG A 263 -9.66 -12.15 -10.53
C ARG A 263 -8.41 -12.57 -9.74
N PRO A 264 -7.81 -11.67 -8.94
CA PRO A 264 -6.71 -12.04 -8.06
C PRO A 264 -7.20 -12.88 -6.88
N TYR A 265 -6.33 -13.72 -6.32
CA TYR A 265 -6.59 -14.53 -5.12
C TYR A 265 -7.89 -15.34 -5.22
N HIS A 266 -8.07 -16.06 -6.33
CA HIS A 266 -9.29 -16.80 -6.65
C HIS A 266 -9.32 -18.16 -5.92
N GLU A 267 -10.37 -18.40 -5.13
CA GLU A 267 -10.56 -19.65 -4.39
C GLU A 267 -11.10 -20.78 -5.30
N THR A 268 -10.47 -21.95 -5.26
CA THR A 268 -10.88 -23.18 -5.95
C THR A 268 -11.00 -24.35 -4.95
N GLU A 269 -11.46 -25.52 -5.41
CA GLU A 269 -11.54 -26.71 -4.55
C GLU A 269 -10.16 -27.21 -4.09
N GLU A 270 -9.12 -26.97 -4.90
CA GLU A 270 -7.73 -27.42 -4.64
C GLU A 270 -6.90 -26.37 -3.88
N GLY A 271 -7.43 -25.17 -3.68
CA GLY A 271 -6.78 -24.08 -2.98
C GLY A 271 -6.99 -22.75 -3.67
N ARG A 272 -6.18 -21.75 -3.31
CA ARG A 272 -6.29 -20.40 -3.87
C ARG A 272 -5.26 -20.20 -4.96
N LEU A 273 -5.69 -19.79 -6.14
CA LEU A 273 -4.82 -19.30 -7.21
C LEU A 273 -4.41 -17.85 -6.92
N ASP A 274 -3.18 -17.47 -7.23
CA ASP A 274 -2.77 -16.07 -7.11
C ASP A 274 -3.56 -15.17 -8.07
N LEU A 275 -3.87 -15.66 -9.27
CA LEU A 275 -4.67 -14.94 -10.26
C LEU A 275 -5.35 -15.92 -11.23
N ALA A 276 -6.60 -15.63 -11.58
CA ALA A 276 -7.38 -16.41 -12.56
C ALA A 276 -8.00 -15.50 -13.62
N GLY A 277 -7.92 -15.90 -14.89
CA GLY A 277 -8.76 -15.41 -15.97
C GLY A 277 -9.96 -16.35 -16.13
N LEU A 278 -11.16 -15.81 -15.90
CA LEU A 278 -12.41 -16.56 -15.90
C LEU A 278 -13.19 -16.34 -17.20
N ASP A 279 -13.83 -17.40 -17.69
CA ASP A 279 -14.75 -17.32 -18.82
C ASP A 279 -16.16 -16.85 -18.42
N ALA A 280 -17.08 -16.80 -19.39
CA ALA A 280 -18.46 -16.38 -19.15
C ALA A 280 -19.27 -17.32 -18.22
N ASN A 281 -18.80 -18.54 -17.97
CA ASN A 281 -19.40 -19.49 -17.04
C ASN A 281 -18.78 -19.41 -15.63
N GLY A 282 -17.66 -18.69 -15.50
CA GLY A 282 -16.87 -18.60 -14.28
C GLY A 282 -15.83 -19.72 -14.15
N ASP A 283 -15.55 -20.45 -15.23
CA ASP A 283 -14.51 -21.48 -15.28
C ASP A 283 -13.15 -20.82 -15.50
N VAL A 284 -12.09 -21.37 -14.89
CA VAL A 284 -10.73 -20.85 -15.03
C VAL A 284 -10.14 -21.30 -16.37
N VAL A 285 -9.94 -20.34 -17.28
CA VAL A 285 -9.31 -20.60 -18.60
C VAL A 285 -7.86 -20.11 -18.65
N VAL A 286 -7.47 -19.21 -17.76
CA VAL A 286 -6.07 -18.82 -17.54
C VAL A 286 -5.77 -18.90 -16.04
N ALA A 287 -4.74 -19.64 -15.65
CA ALA A 287 -4.26 -19.67 -14.26
C ALA A 287 -2.86 -19.04 -14.19
N LEU A 288 -2.61 -18.25 -13.15
CA LEU A 288 -1.30 -17.63 -12.94
C LEU A 288 -0.85 -17.70 -11.48
N GLU A 289 0.41 -18.09 -11.28
CA GLU A 289 1.09 -18.14 -9.97
C GLU A 289 2.32 -17.22 -9.93
N ALA A 290 2.48 -16.49 -8.83
CA ALA A 290 3.54 -15.52 -8.60
C ALA A 290 4.62 -16.08 -7.66
N GLU A 291 5.45 -16.99 -8.18
CA GLU A 291 6.40 -17.73 -7.35
C GLU A 291 7.53 -16.88 -6.76
N ARG A 292 7.80 -17.09 -5.47
CA ARG A 292 8.91 -16.48 -4.75
C ARG A 292 10.06 -17.46 -4.67
N SER A 293 11.25 -17.04 -5.07
CA SER A 293 12.48 -17.78 -4.73
C SER A 293 12.70 -17.79 -3.21
N ASN A 294 12.22 -18.84 -2.54
CA ASN A 294 12.38 -19.09 -1.11
C ASN A 294 12.95 -20.49 -0.88
N HIS A 295 13.08 -20.94 0.37
CA HIS A 295 13.73 -22.23 0.67
C HIS A 295 12.79 -23.44 0.47
N ASP A 296 11.52 -23.21 0.12
CA ASP A 296 10.46 -24.22 0.02
C ASP A 296 10.03 -24.53 -1.42
N THR A 297 10.76 -23.98 -2.41
CA THR A 297 10.42 -24.11 -3.85
C THR A 297 10.27 -25.57 -4.30
N LEU A 298 10.97 -26.53 -3.68
CA LEU A 298 10.89 -27.95 -4.07
C LEU A 298 9.60 -28.66 -3.62
N GLN A 299 8.87 -28.13 -2.65
CA GLN A 299 7.60 -28.69 -2.18
C GLN A 299 6.41 -27.85 -2.66
N ALA A 300 6.52 -26.52 -2.59
CA ALA A 300 5.42 -25.62 -3.00
C ALA A 300 5.14 -25.68 -4.50
N VAL A 301 6.18 -25.67 -5.35
CA VAL A 301 5.99 -25.60 -6.82
C VAL A 301 5.20 -26.78 -7.39
N PRO A 302 5.46 -28.05 -7.02
CA PRO A 302 4.62 -29.16 -7.48
C PRO A 302 3.16 -29.07 -7.03
N GLU A 303 2.89 -28.56 -5.82
CA GLU A 303 1.52 -28.38 -5.32
C GLU A 303 0.79 -27.28 -6.09
N ASP A 304 1.45 -26.13 -6.31
CA ASP A 304 0.89 -25.02 -7.08
C ASP A 304 0.69 -25.39 -8.57
N TYR A 305 1.59 -26.19 -9.14
CA TYR A 305 1.40 -26.77 -10.48
C TYR A 305 0.15 -27.66 -10.52
N ASP A 306 0.00 -28.60 -9.58
CA ASP A 306 -1.12 -29.54 -9.58
C ASP A 306 -2.45 -28.78 -9.35
N LYS A 307 -2.45 -27.74 -8.51
CA LYS A 307 -3.58 -26.84 -8.26
C LYS A 307 -4.04 -26.12 -9.54
N MET A 308 -3.10 -25.58 -10.32
CA MET A 308 -3.42 -24.97 -11.62
C MET A 308 -3.91 -26.02 -12.63
N ALA A 309 -3.20 -27.14 -12.76
CA ALA A 309 -3.54 -28.20 -13.69
C ALA A 309 -4.95 -28.79 -13.45
N ALA A 310 -5.37 -28.86 -12.18
CA ALA A 310 -6.71 -29.33 -11.82
C ALA A 310 -7.85 -28.45 -12.34
N GLN A 311 -7.57 -27.20 -12.72
CA GLN A 311 -8.57 -26.31 -13.33
C GLN A 311 -8.68 -26.50 -14.85
N GLU A 312 -7.82 -27.33 -15.45
CA GLU A 312 -7.74 -27.55 -16.91
C GLU A 312 -7.67 -26.23 -17.72
N PRO A 313 -6.80 -25.25 -17.35
CA PRO A 313 -6.76 -23.98 -18.05
C PRO A 313 -6.16 -24.12 -19.46
N ASP A 314 -6.54 -23.22 -20.36
CA ASP A 314 -5.88 -23.08 -21.67
C ASP A 314 -4.44 -22.56 -21.51
N GLU A 315 -4.19 -21.70 -20.52
CA GLU A 315 -2.87 -21.15 -20.21
C GLU A 315 -2.56 -21.22 -18.70
N ALA A 316 -1.36 -21.71 -18.37
CA ALA A 316 -0.86 -21.83 -16.99
C ALA A 316 0.49 -21.10 -16.84
N ILE A 317 0.45 -19.89 -16.27
CA ILE A 317 1.51 -18.90 -16.36
C ILE A 317 2.20 -18.72 -15.01
N TRP A 318 3.53 -18.63 -15.00
CA TRP A 318 4.29 -18.35 -13.79
C TRP A 318 5.02 -17.02 -13.90
N ILE A 319 4.90 -16.17 -12.88
CA ILE A 319 5.74 -14.97 -12.72
C ILE A 319 6.80 -15.23 -11.65
N VAL A 320 8.06 -15.02 -12.01
CA VAL A 320 9.19 -15.19 -11.10
C VAL A 320 10.01 -13.92 -10.96
N LYS A 321 10.76 -13.83 -9.86
CA LYS A 321 11.68 -12.72 -9.61
C LYS A 321 12.74 -12.55 -10.71
N ASN A 322 13.36 -13.66 -11.11
CA ASN A 322 14.55 -13.64 -11.95
C ASN A 322 14.72 -14.99 -12.66
N ARG A 323 15.76 -15.07 -13.50
CA ARG A 323 16.08 -16.28 -14.25
C ARG A 323 16.31 -17.49 -13.35
N ASP A 324 17.00 -17.33 -12.23
CA ASP A 324 17.30 -18.45 -11.34
C ASP A 324 16.01 -19.05 -10.79
N GLY A 325 15.05 -18.22 -10.38
CA GLY A 325 13.72 -18.67 -9.96
C GLY A 325 12.96 -19.44 -11.05
N ALA A 326 13.05 -19.04 -12.32
CA ALA A 326 12.45 -19.79 -13.42
C ALA A 326 13.06 -21.19 -13.55
N HIS A 327 14.38 -21.31 -13.39
CA HIS A 327 15.06 -22.61 -13.42
C HIS A 327 14.78 -23.44 -12.17
N ASP A 328 14.62 -22.80 -11.01
CA ASP A 328 14.25 -23.49 -9.77
C ASP A 328 12.86 -24.13 -9.88
N ILE A 329 11.89 -23.45 -10.52
CA ILE A 329 10.58 -24.04 -10.85
C ILE A 329 10.75 -25.28 -11.73
N LEU A 330 11.49 -25.16 -12.83
CA LEU A 330 11.69 -26.30 -13.75
C LEU A 330 12.40 -27.46 -13.08
N GLU A 331 13.38 -27.19 -12.23
CA GLU A 331 14.08 -28.21 -11.45
C GLU A 331 13.11 -28.91 -10.49
N ALA A 332 12.27 -28.16 -9.78
CA ALA A 332 11.26 -28.72 -8.87
C ALA A 332 10.21 -29.58 -9.61
N LEU A 333 9.81 -29.21 -10.82
CA LEU A 333 8.84 -29.96 -11.63
C LEU A 333 9.46 -31.16 -12.35
N ASN A 334 10.78 -31.13 -12.61
CA ASN A 334 11.53 -32.21 -13.25
C ASN A 334 12.02 -33.25 -12.26
N GLU A 335 12.49 -32.81 -11.09
CA GLU A 335 13.05 -33.64 -10.02
C GLU A 335 12.33 -33.35 -8.68
N PRO A 336 11.00 -33.62 -8.58
CA PRO A 336 10.25 -33.29 -7.38
C PRO A 336 10.70 -34.14 -6.19
N ALA A 337 10.66 -33.55 -5.00
CA ALA A 337 10.99 -34.26 -3.75
C ALA A 337 10.09 -35.49 -3.54
N GLU A 338 8.81 -35.38 -3.90
CA GLU A 338 7.80 -36.43 -3.85
C GLU A 338 6.88 -36.39 -5.08
N GLY A 339 6.32 -37.54 -5.44
CA GLY A 339 5.35 -37.65 -6.55
C GLY A 339 5.98 -37.88 -7.92
N LYS A 340 5.22 -37.56 -8.98
CA LYS A 340 5.59 -37.83 -10.37
C LYS A 340 6.31 -36.62 -10.99
N VAL A 341 7.12 -36.85 -12.00
CA VAL A 341 7.63 -35.75 -12.83
C VAL A 341 6.46 -35.06 -13.52
N ARG A 342 6.37 -33.73 -13.41
CA ARG A 342 5.34 -32.91 -14.08
C ARG A 342 5.85 -32.41 -15.43
N VAL A 343 7.11 -31.96 -15.46
CA VAL A 343 7.74 -31.40 -16.67
C VAL A 343 9.05 -32.12 -16.96
N GLU A 344 9.10 -32.90 -18.03
CA GLU A 344 10.32 -33.65 -18.42
C GLU A 344 11.39 -32.78 -19.10
N LYS A 345 10.99 -31.66 -19.71
CA LYS A 345 11.89 -30.78 -20.47
C LYS A 345 12.80 -30.00 -19.52
N THR A 346 14.09 -29.97 -19.84
CA THR A 346 15.09 -29.19 -19.11
C THR A 346 15.80 -28.20 -20.03
N TYR A 347 16.29 -27.12 -19.45
CA TYR A 347 17.06 -26.09 -20.15
C TYR A 347 18.37 -25.83 -19.39
N SER A 348 19.41 -25.40 -20.09
CA SER A 348 20.61 -24.90 -19.39
C SER A 348 20.22 -23.71 -18.52
N ARG A 349 20.72 -23.62 -17.28
CA ARG A 349 20.51 -22.44 -16.39
C ARG A 349 20.92 -21.10 -17.00
N SER A 350 21.75 -21.12 -18.04
CA SER A 350 22.11 -19.91 -18.81
C SER A 350 21.02 -19.44 -19.77
N SER A 351 20.07 -20.30 -20.11
CA SER A 351 18.98 -20.02 -21.05
C SER A 351 18.00 -19.02 -20.44
N PRO A 352 17.61 -17.99 -21.20
CA PRO A 352 16.58 -17.05 -20.75
C PRO A 352 15.20 -17.74 -20.74
N PRO A 353 14.34 -17.47 -19.75
CA PRO A 353 13.00 -18.09 -19.65
C PRO A 353 12.12 -17.88 -20.88
N GLN A 354 12.30 -16.78 -21.61
CA GLN A 354 11.59 -16.45 -22.86
C GLN A 354 11.84 -17.46 -24.00
N ARG A 355 12.82 -18.35 -23.86
CA ARG A 355 13.11 -19.42 -24.83
C ARG A 355 12.56 -20.77 -24.40
N PHE A 356 11.94 -20.84 -23.23
CA PHE A 356 11.27 -22.06 -22.81
C PHE A 356 10.06 -22.28 -23.72
N SER A 357 9.82 -23.54 -24.06
CA SER A 357 8.70 -24.00 -24.87
C SER A 357 8.19 -25.24 -24.17
N ILE A 358 7.28 -24.98 -23.24
CA ILE A 358 6.66 -25.96 -22.36
C ILE A 358 5.16 -25.83 -22.60
N ASP A 359 4.49 -26.96 -22.63
CA ASP A 359 3.07 -27.06 -22.95
C ASP A 359 2.56 -28.26 -22.16
N THR A 360 2.21 -27.98 -20.91
CA THR A 360 1.79 -28.94 -19.89
C THR A 360 0.71 -28.30 -19.03
N ASP A 361 -0.18 -29.12 -18.47
CA ASP A 361 -1.42 -28.68 -17.81
C ASP A 361 -1.26 -27.58 -16.75
N GLY A 362 -0.14 -27.56 -16.01
CA GLY A 362 0.15 -26.56 -14.97
C GLY A 362 1.32 -25.63 -15.30
N LEU A 363 1.82 -25.66 -16.54
CA LEU A 363 2.88 -24.78 -17.00
C LEU A 363 2.90 -24.67 -18.53
N THR A 364 2.53 -23.50 -19.05
CA THR A 364 2.66 -23.08 -20.45
C THR A 364 3.73 -21.99 -20.61
N GLU A 365 3.79 -21.03 -19.69
CA GLU A 365 4.73 -19.90 -19.75
C GLU A 365 5.40 -19.56 -18.42
N ILE A 366 6.64 -19.05 -18.49
CA ILE A 366 7.34 -18.45 -17.33
C ILE A 366 7.88 -17.07 -17.70
N HIS A 367 7.40 -16.04 -17.00
CA HIS A 367 7.85 -14.66 -17.15
C HIS A 367 8.70 -14.22 -15.96
N MET A 368 9.77 -13.48 -16.25
CA MET A 368 10.46 -12.73 -15.19
C MET A 368 9.72 -11.42 -14.95
N PHE A 369 9.56 -11.02 -13.69
CA PHE A 369 8.91 -9.77 -13.28
C PHE A 369 9.39 -8.57 -14.10
N THR A 370 10.71 -8.38 -14.22
CA THR A 370 11.27 -7.26 -15.00
C THR A 370 10.99 -7.36 -16.49
N TYR A 371 10.96 -8.57 -17.05
CA TYR A 371 10.68 -8.73 -18.47
C TYR A 371 9.22 -8.40 -18.79
N LEU A 372 8.30 -8.89 -17.97
CA LEU A 372 6.88 -8.64 -18.14
C LEU A 372 6.59 -7.14 -18.01
N ARG A 373 7.09 -6.51 -16.93
CA ARG A 373 6.92 -5.07 -16.68
C ARG A 373 7.55 -4.20 -17.77
N ASP A 374 8.78 -4.48 -18.19
CA ASP A 374 9.53 -3.54 -19.04
C ASP A 374 9.31 -3.79 -20.55
N SER A 375 8.79 -4.94 -20.95
CA SER A 375 8.72 -5.32 -22.38
C SER A 375 7.34 -5.71 -22.89
N LYS A 376 6.40 -6.07 -22.01
CA LYS A 376 5.04 -6.46 -22.40
C LYS A 376 4.00 -5.41 -22.04
N LEU A 377 4.24 -4.68 -20.96
CA LEU A 377 3.34 -3.64 -20.42
C LEU A 377 3.98 -2.23 -20.45
N GLY A 378 5.21 -2.11 -20.98
CA GLY A 378 6.04 -0.90 -20.93
C GLY A 378 6.18 -0.15 -22.23
#